data_AF-A0A919CHQ3-F1
#
_entry.id   AF-A0A919CHQ3-F1
#
_cell.length_a   1.000
_cell.length_b   1.000
_cell.length_c   1.000
_cell.angle_alpha   90.00
_cell.angle_beta   90.00
_cell.angle_gamma   90.00
#
_symmetry.space_group_name_H-M   'P 1'
#
loop_
_entity.id
_entity.type
_entity.pdbx_description
1 polymer ?
#
loop_
_entity_poly.entity_id
_entity_poly.type
_entity_poly.pdbx_seq_one_letter_code
_entity_poly.pdbx_strand_id
1 'polypeptide(L)'
;MMLPKQESAGSSKEDLRTNLEAKRAKLAAKAEDRITRFRDKAEREKDARAIRQDLTRDRTAANLERAKLAADINQSAEARALRVQRTRTLTLAALLPVLLAFGVWSTAGVHAGIVAMTGAGPYGVMWWALWLLEPALIAIVAWVILSKGRLESSGGSLAEDADHIMWGCLGVSVLLNAVGHWPNELSGTAVGALVAHSLGPIGAAMTAHLIGVIERGITTARPSEGAGVCTLSELTGTAHESAPTTSTESALEEEPVDRSRFAERALEVPSGAVRLPLVQCTRPSPGKAPTAPSQEERRSMPDQAEQAPSKAPAKPRADKGQKVPKSATPSAATPSPRTLSDTDLVGQLDALIASGEMPGDVSVRRVQSALGIGFDRAKRVLAQREERTENVVHSHLSAVDSSAA
;
A
#
# COMPACT_ATOMS: atom_id res chain seq x y z
N MET A 1 109.55 19.56 -23.42
CA MET A 1 108.45 19.72 -22.44
C MET A 1 107.15 19.78 -23.24
N MET A 2 106.44 18.65 -23.37
CA MET A 2 105.32 18.48 -24.30
C MET A 2 104.03 19.08 -23.72
N LEU A 3 103.38 19.93 -24.51
CA LEU A 3 102.07 20.52 -24.21
C LEU A 3 100.95 19.48 -24.39
N PRO A 4 100.00 19.38 -23.45
CA PRO A 4 98.84 18.52 -23.60
C PRO A 4 97.87 19.11 -24.63
N LYS A 5 97.48 18.24 -25.57
CA LYS A 5 96.60 18.45 -26.71
C LYS A 5 95.19 18.80 -26.23
N GLN A 6 94.72 20.02 -26.52
CA GLN A 6 93.32 20.42 -26.35
C GLN A 6 92.46 19.74 -27.43
N GLU A 7 91.98 18.52 -27.18
CA GLU A 7 91.14 17.76 -28.10
C GLU A 7 89.94 17.17 -27.33
N SER A 8 89.01 18.00 -26.84
CA SER A 8 87.80 17.48 -26.16
C SER A 8 86.63 18.47 -26.00
N ALA A 9 86.52 19.53 -26.80
CA ALA A 9 85.40 20.49 -26.66
C ALA A 9 84.27 20.30 -27.70
N GLY A 10 84.52 19.58 -28.80
CA GLY A 10 83.56 19.36 -29.89
C GLY A 10 82.51 18.27 -29.63
N SER A 11 82.95 17.10 -29.12
CA SER A 11 82.09 15.92 -28.88
C SER A 11 80.93 16.21 -27.93
N SER A 12 81.17 17.04 -26.92
CA SER A 12 80.18 17.34 -25.88
C SER A 12 78.90 18.00 -26.41
N LYS A 13 78.97 18.79 -27.50
CA LYS A 13 77.82 19.50 -28.05
C LYS A 13 76.91 18.60 -28.91
N GLU A 14 77.49 17.64 -29.63
CA GLU A 14 76.71 16.69 -30.44
C GLU A 14 76.00 15.66 -29.56
N ASP A 15 76.66 15.17 -28.52
CA ASP A 15 76.06 14.29 -27.50
C ASP A 15 74.90 14.97 -26.75
N LEU A 16 75.00 16.28 -26.51
CA LEU A 16 73.91 17.07 -25.92
C LEU A 16 72.69 17.17 -26.85
N ARG A 17 72.91 17.34 -28.16
CA ARG A 17 71.82 17.43 -29.15
C ARG A 17 71.08 16.10 -29.28
N THR A 18 71.80 15.00 -29.42
CA THR A 18 71.21 13.66 -29.53
C THR A 18 70.43 13.28 -28.25
N ASN A 19 70.95 13.62 -27.07
CA ASN A 19 70.26 13.37 -25.81
C ASN A 19 68.99 14.23 -25.63
N LEU A 20 69.01 15.49 -26.10
CA LEU A 20 67.83 16.36 -26.11
C LEU A 20 66.76 15.87 -27.09
N GLU A 21 67.15 15.40 -28.28
CA GLU A 21 66.23 14.81 -29.26
C GLU A 21 65.60 13.52 -28.73
N ALA A 22 66.38 12.63 -28.12
CA ALA A 22 65.87 11.42 -27.48
C ALA A 22 64.91 11.74 -26.32
N LYS A 23 65.18 12.78 -25.52
CA LYS A 23 64.26 13.23 -24.46
C LYS A 23 62.97 13.83 -25.03
N ARG A 24 63.04 14.62 -26.10
CA ARG A 24 61.87 15.17 -26.79
C ARG A 24 61.00 14.07 -27.38
N ALA A 25 61.61 13.06 -28.03
CA ALA A 25 60.89 11.90 -28.56
C ALA A 25 60.19 11.12 -27.44
N LYS A 26 60.87 10.87 -26.30
CA LYS A 26 60.25 10.21 -25.14
C LYS A 26 59.10 11.01 -24.53
N LEU A 27 59.22 12.34 -24.46
CA LEU A 27 58.16 13.22 -23.95
C LEU A 27 56.97 13.27 -24.92
N ALA A 28 57.22 13.31 -26.22
CA ALA A 28 56.18 13.24 -27.25
C ALA A 28 55.41 11.92 -27.16
N ALA A 29 56.11 10.78 -27.08
CA ALA A 29 55.48 9.47 -26.92
C ALA A 29 54.65 9.35 -25.62
N LYS A 30 55.16 9.91 -24.50
CA LYS A 30 54.39 9.97 -23.24
C LYS A 30 53.17 10.88 -23.34
N ALA A 31 53.28 12.00 -24.05
CA ALA A 31 52.15 12.90 -24.27
C ALA A 31 51.08 12.23 -25.13
N GLU A 32 51.48 11.51 -26.18
CA GLU A 32 50.61 10.74 -27.05
C GLU A 32 49.90 9.60 -26.31
N ASP A 33 50.64 8.78 -25.53
CA ASP A 33 50.06 7.74 -24.66
C ASP A 33 49.08 8.32 -23.63
N ARG A 34 49.34 9.52 -23.12
CA ARG A 34 48.40 10.19 -22.21
C ARG A 34 47.13 10.60 -22.95
N ILE A 35 47.24 11.13 -24.18
CA ILE A 35 46.10 11.54 -25.01
C ILE A 35 45.27 10.32 -25.42
N THR A 36 45.89 9.20 -25.82
CA THR A 36 45.17 7.97 -26.19
C THR A 36 44.40 7.42 -25.00
N ARG A 37 45.00 7.32 -23.81
CA ARG A 37 44.29 6.89 -22.59
C ARG A 37 43.12 7.79 -22.21
N PHE A 38 43.24 9.11 -22.42
CA PHE A 38 42.12 10.03 -22.19
C PHE A 38 41.00 9.82 -23.22
N ARG A 39 41.33 9.54 -24.49
CA ARG A 39 40.33 9.20 -25.52
C ARG A 39 39.63 7.88 -25.19
N ASP A 40 40.38 6.82 -24.89
CA ASP A 40 39.83 5.51 -24.52
C ASP A 40 38.92 5.62 -23.29
N LYS A 41 39.32 6.40 -22.29
CA LYS A 41 38.48 6.65 -21.11
C LYS A 41 37.21 7.41 -21.47
N ALA A 42 37.31 8.44 -22.31
CA ALA A 42 36.16 9.22 -22.76
C ALA A 42 35.18 8.38 -23.59
N GLU A 43 35.67 7.47 -24.43
CA GLU A 43 34.85 6.53 -25.20
C GLU A 43 34.12 5.54 -24.28
N ARG A 44 34.82 4.91 -23.33
CA ARG A 44 34.18 4.02 -22.33
C ARG A 44 33.14 4.74 -21.48
N GLU A 45 33.36 6.00 -21.13
CA GLU A 45 32.37 6.80 -20.40
C GLU A 45 31.14 7.12 -21.27
N LYS A 46 31.31 7.35 -22.58
CA LYS A 46 30.19 7.53 -23.52
C LYS A 46 29.39 6.23 -23.67
N ASP A 47 30.06 5.10 -23.86
CA ASP A 47 29.42 3.79 -23.97
C ASP A 47 28.67 3.42 -22.69
N ALA A 48 29.28 3.67 -21.52
CA ALA A 48 28.63 3.46 -20.23
C ALA A 48 27.39 4.34 -20.04
N ARG A 49 27.37 5.57 -20.58
CA ARG A 49 26.19 6.44 -20.57
C ARG A 49 25.11 5.93 -21.53
N ALA A 50 25.49 5.50 -22.73
CA ALA A 50 24.57 4.92 -23.71
C ALA A 50 23.86 3.68 -23.15
N ILE A 51 24.62 2.74 -22.58
CA ILE A 51 24.08 1.51 -21.95
C ILE A 51 23.13 1.87 -20.79
N ARG A 52 23.46 2.86 -19.95
CA ARG A 52 22.56 3.30 -18.88
C ARG A 52 21.27 3.91 -19.42
N GLN A 53 21.34 4.70 -20.49
CA GLN A 53 20.17 5.30 -21.12
C GLN A 53 19.26 4.22 -21.72
N ASP A 54 19.83 3.24 -22.41
CA ASP A 54 19.08 2.10 -22.97
C ASP A 54 18.41 1.29 -21.86
N LEU A 55 19.12 0.94 -20.79
CA LEU A 55 18.53 0.25 -19.64
C LEU A 55 17.40 1.04 -18.97
N THR A 56 17.51 2.38 -18.91
CA THR A 56 16.41 3.20 -18.39
C THR A 56 15.21 3.23 -19.33
N ARG A 57 15.44 3.22 -20.64
CA ARG A 57 14.39 3.18 -21.67
C ARG A 57 13.66 1.83 -21.66
N ASP A 58 14.39 0.73 -21.50
CA ASP A 58 13.81 -0.61 -21.41
C ASP A 58 12.98 -0.76 -20.13
N ARG A 59 13.47 -0.21 -19.00
CA ARG A 59 12.71 -0.18 -17.74
C ARG A 59 11.44 0.65 -17.85
N THR A 60 11.49 1.82 -18.49
CA THR A 60 10.28 2.64 -18.65
C THR A 60 9.29 1.97 -19.61
N ALA A 61 9.76 1.34 -20.69
CA ALA A 61 8.92 0.54 -21.59
C ALA A 61 8.24 -0.62 -20.84
N ALA A 62 9.00 -1.43 -20.10
CA ALA A 62 8.45 -2.53 -19.29
C ALA A 62 7.47 -2.05 -18.22
N ASN A 63 7.72 -0.90 -17.59
CA ASN A 63 6.79 -0.32 -16.62
C ASN A 63 5.49 0.16 -17.27
N LEU A 64 5.56 0.71 -18.49
CA LEU A 64 4.37 1.10 -19.25
C LEU A 64 3.54 -0.13 -19.65
N GLU A 65 4.17 -1.23 -20.06
CA GLU A 65 3.49 -2.49 -20.36
C GLU A 65 2.79 -3.07 -19.13
N ARG A 66 3.48 -3.10 -17.97
CA ARG A 66 2.87 -3.52 -16.70
C ARG A 66 1.72 -2.62 -16.28
N ALA A 67 1.83 -1.31 -16.49
CA ALA A 67 0.77 -0.37 -16.18
C ALA A 67 -0.46 -0.57 -17.08
N LYS A 68 -0.26 -0.84 -18.38
CA LYS A 68 -1.34 -1.20 -19.30
C LYS A 68 -2.03 -2.50 -18.89
N LEU A 69 -1.26 -3.55 -18.65
CA LEU A 69 -1.79 -4.84 -18.19
C LEU A 69 -2.55 -4.71 -16.87
N ALA A 70 -2.03 -3.93 -15.91
CA ALA A 70 -2.74 -3.65 -14.67
C ALA A 70 -4.03 -2.85 -14.90
N ALA A 71 -4.04 -1.90 -15.84
CA ALA A 71 -5.25 -1.18 -16.22
C ALA A 71 -6.30 -2.11 -16.85
N ASP A 72 -5.88 -3.01 -17.73
CA ASP A 72 -6.75 -3.99 -18.38
C ASP A 72 -7.32 -5.00 -17.37
N ILE A 73 -6.49 -5.52 -16.46
CA ILE A 73 -6.95 -6.37 -15.34
C ILE A 73 -7.95 -5.61 -14.47
N ASN A 74 -7.69 -4.35 -14.14
CA ASN A 74 -8.61 -3.54 -13.34
C ASN A 74 -9.93 -3.25 -14.07
N GLN A 75 -9.93 -3.24 -15.41
CA GLN A 75 -11.12 -3.06 -16.25
C GLN A 75 -11.86 -4.37 -16.54
N SER A 76 -11.27 -5.54 -16.25
CA SER A 76 -11.91 -6.84 -16.46
C SER A 76 -13.24 -6.98 -15.71
N ALA A 77 -14.13 -7.81 -16.24
CA ALA A 77 -15.43 -8.13 -15.61
C ALA A 77 -15.25 -8.63 -14.17
N GLU A 78 -14.23 -9.46 -13.93
CA GLU A 78 -13.92 -10.03 -12.62
C GLU A 78 -13.49 -8.97 -11.61
N ALA A 79 -12.60 -8.06 -12.00
CA ALA A 79 -12.20 -6.95 -11.13
C ALA A 79 -13.37 -6.00 -10.82
N ARG A 80 -14.31 -5.81 -11.76
CA ARG A 80 -15.56 -5.07 -11.50
C ARG A 80 -16.45 -5.83 -10.52
N ALA A 81 -16.65 -7.13 -10.70
CA ALA A 81 -17.43 -7.96 -9.79
C ALA A 81 -16.87 -7.91 -8.35
N LEU A 82 -15.54 -8.00 -8.21
CA LEU A 82 -14.86 -7.91 -6.92
C LEU A 82 -15.02 -6.52 -6.28
N ARG A 83 -14.98 -5.44 -7.09
CA ARG A 83 -15.30 -4.08 -6.61
C ARG A 83 -16.74 -3.96 -6.15
N VAL A 84 -17.70 -4.50 -6.88
CA VAL A 84 -19.12 -4.52 -6.50
C VAL A 84 -19.32 -5.27 -5.17
N GLN A 85 -18.71 -6.45 -5.02
CA GLN A 85 -18.74 -7.23 -3.78
C GLN A 85 -18.08 -6.48 -2.61
N ARG A 86 -16.97 -5.78 -2.85
CA ARG A 86 -16.30 -4.97 -1.84
C ARG A 86 -17.15 -3.78 -1.42
N THR A 87 -17.78 -3.09 -2.37
CA THR A 87 -18.72 -1.99 -2.08
C THR A 87 -19.86 -2.49 -1.20
N ARG A 88 -20.45 -3.64 -1.55
CA ARG A 88 -21.50 -4.27 -0.76
C ARG A 88 -21.08 -4.54 0.69
N THR A 89 -19.91 -5.17 0.85
CA THR A 89 -19.35 -5.47 2.18
C THR A 89 -19.09 -4.21 2.98
N LEU A 90 -18.55 -3.15 2.34
CA LEU A 90 -18.30 -1.86 2.99
C LEU A 90 -19.59 -1.14 3.37
N THR A 91 -20.60 -1.16 2.51
CA THR A 91 -21.92 -0.56 2.79
C THR A 91 -22.56 -1.23 3.99
N LEU A 92 -22.59 -2.56 4.04
CA LEU A 92 -23.14 -3.29 5.18
C LEU A 92 -22.30 -3.05 6.45
N ALA A 93 -20.96 -3.08 6.34
CA ALA A 93 -20.09 -2.81 7.48
C ALA A 93 -20.24 -1.39 8.04
N ALA A 94 -20.60 -0.40 7.20
CA ALA A 94 -20.81 0.98 7.62
C ALA A 94 -22.23 1.25 8.13
N LEU A 95 -23.26 0.74 7.44
CA LEU A 95 -24.65 1.06 7.76
C LEU A 95 -25.25 0.17 8.85
N LEU A 96 -24.76 -1.07 9.02
CA LEU A 96 -25.26 -1.95 10.08
C LEU A 96 -24.98 -1.40 11.49
N PRO A 97 -23.79 -0.88 11.83
CA PRO A 97 -23.57 -0.21 13.11
C PRO A 97 -24.44 1.03 13.32
N VAL A 98 -24.72 1.79 12.25
CA VAL A 98 -25.61 2.95 12.30
C VAL A 98 -27.05 2.53 12.62
N LEU A 99 -27.53 1.46 11.97
CA LEU A 99 -28.83 0.86 12.26
C LEU A 99 -28.92 0.40 13.72
N LEU A 100 -27.87 -0.28 14.22
CA LEU A 100 -27.81 -0.72 15.62
C LEU A 100 -27.78 0.46 16.60
N ALA A 101 -27.05 1.53 16.29
CA ALA A 101 -27.01 2.73 17.14
C ALA A 101 -28.39 3.38 17.26
N PHE A 102 -29.11 3.56 16.15
CA PHE A 102 -30.49 4.04 16.17
C PHE A 102 -31.43 3.09 16.90
N GLY A 103 -31.21 1.79 16.76
CA GLY A 103 -31.97 0.77 17.45
C GLY A 103 -31.80 0.81 18.98
N VAL A 104 -30.56 0.95 19.44
CA VAL A 104 -30.25 1.13 20.88
C VAL A 104 -30.88 2.43 21.40
N TRP A 105 -30.82 3.52 20.64
CA TRP A 105 -31.49 4.77 21.01
C TRP A 105 -33.02 4.60 21.09
N SER A 106 -33.61 3.91 20.12
CA SER A 106 -35.04 3.63 20.03
C SER A 106 -35.57 2.79 21.20
N THR A 107 -34.75 1.89 21.72
CA THR A 107 -35.12 0.94 22.79
C THR A 107 -35.67 1.64 24.03
N ALA A 108 -35.08 2.78 24.42
CA ALA A 108 -35.56 3.55 25.56
C ALA A 108 -36.99 4.11 25.32
N GLY A 109 -37.25 4.60 24.11
CA GLY A 109 -38.55 5.20 23.76
C GLY A 109 -39.68 4.20 23.63
N VAL A 110 -39.42 3.08 22.94
CA VAL A 110 -40.39 1.99 22.77
C VAL A 110 -40.72 1.34 24.11
N HIS A 111 -39.70 1.10 24.95
CA HIS A 111 -39.90 0.55 26.28
C HIS A 111 -40.78 1.45 27.15
N ALA A 112 -40.52 2.77 27.17
CA ALA A 112 -41.35 3.73 27.89
C ALA A 112 -42.81 3.68 27.43
N GLY A 113 -43.05 3.58 26.12
CA GLY A 113 -44.40 3.52 25.57
C GLY A 113 -45.17 2.26 25.95
N ILE A 114 -44.55 1.09 25.86
CA ILE A 114 -45.25 -0.15 26.21
C ILE A 114 -45.45 -0.26 27.72
N VAL A 115 -44.50 0.20 28.54
CA VAL A 115 -44.68 0.26 30.00
C VAL A 115 -45.85 1.17 30.36
N ALA A 116 -46.00 2.31 29.69
CA ALA A 116 -47.16 3.19 29.87
C ALA A 116 -48.49 2.54 29.48
N MET A 117 -48.52 1.78 28.37
CA MET A 117 -49.72 1.07 27.91
C MET A 117 -50.11 -0.12 28.79
N THR A 118 -49.12 -0.86 29.32
CA THR A 118 -49.34 -2.10 30.07
C THR A 118 -49.44 -1.89 31.57
N GLY A 119 -49.01 -0.73 32.09
CA GLY A 119 -48.91 -0.48 33.52
C GLY A 119 -47.87 -1.35 34.22
N ALA A 120 -46.86 -1.83 33.49
CA ALA A 120 -45.83 -2.71 34.04
C ALA A 120 -45.04 -1.99 35.15
N GLY A 121 -45.02 -2.58 36.35
CA GLY A 121 -44.25 -2.05 37.48
C GLY A 121 -42.74 -2.03 37.17
N PRO A 122 -42.01 -1.01 37.67
CA PRO A 122 -40.58 -0.91 37.43
C PRO A 122 -39.84 -2.14 37.98
N TYR A 123 -38.84 -2.61 37.23
CA TYR A 123 -38.00 -3.77 37.58
C TYR A 123 -38.70 -5.15 37.63
N GLY A 124 -39.97 -5.24 37.25
CA GLY A 124 -40.66 -6.53 37.12
C GLY A 124 -40.17 -7.36 35.93
N VAL A 125 -40.52 -8.65 35.90
CA VAL A 125 -40.21 -9.53 34.75
C VAL A 125 -40.80 -8.99 33.45
N MET A 126 -42.04 -8.48 33.51
CA MET A 126 -42.70 -7.84 32.37
C MET A 126 -41.92 -6.62 31.89
N TRP A 127 -41.42 -5.78 32.80
CA TRP A 127 -40.61 -4.60 32.45
C TRP A 127 -39.37 -4.97 31.66
N TRP A 128 -38.61 -5.98 32.12
CA TRP A 128 -37.45 -6.48 31.37
C TRP A 128 -37.80 -7.14 30.03
N ALA A 129 -38.92 -7.87 29.97
CA ALA A 129 -39.39 -8.46 28.72
C ALA A 129 -39.74 -7.38 27.67
N LEU A 130 -40.37 -6.28 28.10
CA LEU A 130 -40.70 -5.14 27.24
C LEU A 130 -39.45 -4.40 26.76
N TRP A 131 -38.40 -4.34 27.58
CA TRP A 131 -37.12 -3.78 27.18
C TRP A 131 -36.47 -4.56 26.02
N LEU A 132 -36.64 -5.89 25.99
CA LEU A 132 -36.09 -6.76 24.94
C LEU A 132 -36.90 -6.75 23.63
N LEU A 133 -38.11 -6.18 23.61
CA LEU A 133 -38.95 -6.18 22.41
C LEU A 133 -38.30 -5.43 21.25
N GLU A 134 -37.76 -4.24 21.50
CA GLU A 134 -37.18 -3.41 20.45
C GLU A 134 -35.91 -4.05 19.83
N PRO A 135 -34.93 -4.54 20.63
CA PRO A 135 -33.82 -5.33 20.08
C PRO A 135 -34.27 -6.53 19.24
N ALA A 136 -35.36 -7.20 19.62
CA ALA A 136 -35.90 -8.31 18.86
C ALA A 136 -36.47 -7.85 17.50
N LEU A 137 -37.22 -6.75 17.45
CA LEU A 137 -37.72 -6.17 16.20
C LEU A 137 -36.57 -5.73 15.27
N ILE A 138 -35.54 -5.09 15.82
CA ILE A 138 -34.34 -4.69 15.06
C ILE A 138 -33.58 -5.91 14.56
N ALA A 139 -33.46 -6.97 15.37
CA ALA A 139 -32.81 -8.21 14.95
C ALA A 139 -33.56 -8.88 13.79
N ILE A 140 -34.89 -8.88 13.80
CA ILE A 140 -35.72 -9.36 12.68
C ILE A 140 -35.45 -8.54 11.42
N VAL A 141 -35.47 -7.20 11.52
CA VAL A 141 -35.19 -6.29 10.39
C VAL A 141 -33.79 -6.53 9.83
N ALA A 142 -32.77 -6.59 10.69
CA ALA A 142 -31.40 -6.87 10.28
C ALA A 142 -31.27 -8.25 9.63
N TRP A 143 -31.95 -9.26 10.15
CA TRP A 143 -31.98 -10.61 9.58
C TRP A 143 -32.62 -10.64 8.18
N VAL A 144 -33.72 -9.92 7.98
CA VAL A 144 -34.37 -9.80 6.66
C VAL A 144 -33.43 -9.13 5.66
N ILE A 145 -32.78 -8.02 6.05
CA ILE A 145 -31.79 -7.31 5.20
C ILE A 145 -30.64 -8.24 4.81
N LEU A 146 -30.06 -8.97 5.78
CA LEU A 146 -28.97 -9.90 5.54
C LEU A 146 -29.39 -11.08 4.65
N SER A 147 -30.58 -11.64 4.88
CA SER A 147 -31.13 -12.75 4.11
C SER A 147 -31.42 -12.35 2.67
N LYS A 148 -32.05 -11.18 2.47
CA LYS A 148 -32.31 -10.59 1.15
C LYS A 148 -31.01 -10.41 0.38
N GLY A 149 -30.02 -9.76 0.99
CA GLY A 149 -28.73 -9.59 0.37
C GLY A 149 -28.08 -10.95 0.03
N ARG A 150 -28.12 -11.93 0.93
CA ARG A 150 -27.48 -13.24 0.70
C ARG A 150 -28.14 -13.99 -0.47
N LEU A 151 -29.47 -13.96 -0.56
CA LEU A 151 -30.22 -14.56 -1.67
C LEU A 151 -29.93 -13.84 -2.98
N GLU A 152 -29.90 -12.50 -2.98
CA GLU A 152 -29.59 -11.69 -4.16
C GLU A 152 -28.16 -11.96 -4.68
N SER A 153 -27.17 -12.16 -3.82
CA SER A 153 -25.83 -12.62 -4.28
C SER A 153 -25.83 -14.00 -4.93
N SER A 154 -26.83 -14.82 -4.62
CA SER A 154 -26.95 -16.18 -5.16
C SER A 154 -27.83 -16.20 -6.41
N GLY A 155 -28.26 -15.04 -6.92
CA GLY A 155 -29.19 -14.92 -8.04
C GLY A 155 -30.66 -15.18 -7.69
N GLY A 156 -30.98 -15.35 -6.41
CA GLY A 156 -32.36 -15.45 -5.93
C GLY A 156 -32.96 -14.09 -5.59
N SER A 157 -34.27 -14.05 -5.40
CA SER A 157 -34.97 -12.91 -4.80
C SER A 157 -35.74 -13.39 -3.57
N LEU A 158 -35.86 -12.52 -2.58
CA LEU A 158 -36.75 -12.74 -1.45
C LEU A 158 -38.16 -12.26 -1.84
N ALA A 159 -39.20 -12.94 -1.35
CA ALA A 159 -40.58 -12.55 -1.63
C ALA A 159 -40.87 -11.12 -1.12
N GLU A 160 -41.77 -10.40 -1.81
CA GLU A 160 -42.21 -9.04 -1.43
C GLU A 160 -42.76 -8.99 0.01
N ASP A 161 -43.31 -10.11 0.50
CA ASP A 161 -43.78 -10.26 1.88
C ASP A 161 -42.72 -9.97 2.93
N ALA A 162 -41.43 -10.21 2.63
CA ALA A 162 -40.36 -9.89 3.57
C ALA A 162 -40.15 -8.38 3.74
N ASP A 163 -40.37 -7.60 2.67
CA ASP A 163 -40.33 -6.14 2.76
C ASP A 163 -41.53 -5.64 3.58
N HIS A 164 -42.71 -6.26 3.45
CA HIS A 164 -43.87 -5.96 4.31
C HIS A 164 -43.61 -6.26 5.78
N ILE A 165 -42.96 -7.39 6.11
CA ILE A 165 -42.57 -7.72 7.48
C ILE A 165 -41.59 -6.67 8.03
N MET A 166 -40.58 -6.29 7.25
CA MET A 166 -39.61 -5.27 7.63
C MET A 166 -40.27 -3.92 7.93
N TRP A 167 -41.12 -3.43 7.01
CA TRP A 167 -41.85 -2.18 7.20
C TRP A 167 -42.87 -2.26 8.34
N GLY A 168 -43.48 -3.44 8.55
CA GLY A 168 -44.36 -3.71 9.68
C GLY A 168 -43.62 -3.57 11.01
N CYS A 169 -42.45 -4.21 11.18
CA CYS A 169 -41.64 -4.09 12.39
C CYS A 169 -41.21 -2.64 12.65
N LEU A 170 -40.76 -1.91 11.62
CA LEU A 170 -40.38 -0.50 11.74
C LEU A 170 -41.58 0.38 12.09
N GLY A 171 -42.74 0.14 11.46
CA GLY A 171 -43.97 0.87 11.73
C GLY A 171 -44.47 0.66 13.16
N VAL A 172 -44.39 -0.57 13.68
CA VAL A 172 -44.70 -0.90 15.08
C VAL A 172 -43.76 -0.16 16.03
N SER A 173 -42.45 -0.15 15.77
CA SER A 173 -41.48 0.58 16.59
C SER A 173 -41.79 2.10 16.63
N VAL A 174 -42.04 2.72 15.48
CA VAL A 174 -42.43 4.15 15.40
C VAL A 174 -43.73 4.40 16.19
N LEU A 175 -44.74 3.56 16.00
CA LEU A 175 -46.04 3.71 16.67
C LEU A 175 -45.91 3.61 18.18
N LEU A 176 -45.21 2.59 18.69
CA LEU A 176 -45.05 2.38 20.13
C LEU A 176 -44.28 3.52 20.79
N ASN A 177 -43.27 4.06 20.10
CA ASN A 177 -42.52 5.21 20.59
C ASN A 177 -43.39 6.49 20.62
N ALA A 178 -44.22 6.70 19.59
CA ALA A 178 -45.14 7.82 19.53
C ALA A 178 -46.22 7.75 20.62
N VAL A 179 -46.77 6.56 20.89
CA VAL A 179 -47.76 6.35 21.95
C VAL A 179 -47.17 6.65 23.33
N GLY A 180 -45.91 6.26 23.58
CA GLY A 180 -45.26 6.50 24.86
C GLY A 180 -44.98 7.96 25.21
N HIS A 181 -44.84 8.80 24.18
CA HIS A 181 -44.56 10.22 24.34
C HIS A 181 -45.73 11.08 23.86
N TRP A 182 -46.93 10.50 23.77
CA TRP A 182 -48.09 11.24 23.32
C TRP A 182 -48.39 12.37 24.32
N PRO A 183 -48.37 13.64 23.87
CA PRO A 183 -48.52 14.75 24.77
C PRO A 183 -49.98 14.86 25.25
N ASN A 184 -50.18 14.97 26.56
CA ASN A 184 -51.50 15.29 27.13
C ASN A 184 -51.92 16.74 26.80
N GLU A 185 -50.94 17.61 26.58
CA GLU A 185 -51.12 19.01 26.18
C GLU A 185 -50.17 19.34 25.03
N LEU A 186 -50.67 19.99 23.97
CA LEU A 186 -49.93 20.40 22.79
C LEU A 186 -49.01 21.61 23.07
N SER A 187 -48.05 21.43 23.99
CA SER A 187 -46.98 22.38 24.22
C SER A 187 -45.83 22.14 23.23
N GLY A 188 -45.15 23.22 22.83
CA GLY A 188 -44.01 23.12 21.91
C GLY A 188 -42.89 22.22 22.44
N THR A 189 -42.71 22.16 23.76
CA THR A 189 -41.75 21.26 24.42
C THR A 189 -42.16 19.80 24.31
N ALA A 190 -43.45 19.48 24.42
CA ALA A 190 -43.94 18.11 24.30
C ALA A 190 -43.87 17.59 22.85
N VAL A 191 -44.14 18.46 21.87
CA VAL A 191 -43.89 18.15 20.45
C VAL A 191 -42.38 17.92 20.21
N GLY A 192 -41.53 18.76 20.79
CA GLY A 192 -40.06 18.61 20.71
C GLY A 192 -39.58 17.28 21.29
N ALA A 193 -40.12 16.87 22.44
CA ALA A 193 -39.82 15.57 23.06
C ALA A 193 -40.28 14.41 22.17
N LEU A 194 -41.51 14.45 21.64
CA LEU A 194 -42.03 13.44 20.72
C LEU A 194 -41.11 13.28 19.49
N VAL A 195 -40.66 14.39 18.89
CA VAL A 195 -39.73 14.38 17.75
C VAL A 195 -38.36 13.80 18.15
N ALA A 196 -37.81 14.22 19.29
CA ALA A 196 -36.51 13.74 19.76
C ALA A 196 -36.51 12.22 20.02
N HIS A 197 -37.60 11.70 20.58
CA HIS A 197 -37.76 10.27 20.83
C HIS A 197 -38.05 9.48 19.54
N SER A 198 -38.81 10.05 18.61
CA SER A 198 -39.10 9.43 17.31
C SER A 198 -37.89 9.36 16.37
N LEU A 199 -36.82 10.13 16.65
CA LEU A 199 -35.62 10.18 15.83
C LEU A 199 -34.92 8.81 15.72
N GLY A 200 -34.97 7.99 16.77
CA GLY A 200 -34.42 6.62 16.77
C GLY A 200 -35.07 5.72 15.72
N PRO A 201 -36.38 5.40 15.85
CA PRO A 201 -37.11 4.59 14.88
C PRO A 201 -37.04 5.14 13.44
N ILE A 202 -37.19 6.46 13.27
CA ILE A 202 -37.13 7.10 11.95
C ILE A 202 -35.74 6.93 11.35
N GLY A 203 -34.68 7.17 12.13
CA GLY A 203 -33.29 6.97 11.71
C GLY A 203 -33.00 5.51 11.34
N ALA A 204 -33.52 4.56 12.11
CA ALA A 204 -33.42 3.13 11.82
C ALA A 204 -34.13 2.78 10.51
N ALA A 205 -35.36 3.25 10.30
CA ALA A 205 -36.13 3.02 9.08
C ALA A 205 -35.45 3.63 7.85
N MET A 206 -34.94 4.86 7.95
CA MET A 206 -34.18 5.52 6.88
C MET A 206 -32.90 4.75 6.55
N THR A 207 -32.18 4.27 7.56
CA THR A 207 -30.95 3.49 7.37
C THR A 207 -31.25 2.15 6.69
N ALA A 208 -32.29 1.44 7.13
CA ALA A 208 -32.75 0.20 6.52
C ALA A 208 -33.16 0.42 5.05
N HIS A 209 -33.91 1.49 4.78
CA HIS A 209 -34.28 1.86 3.42
C HIS A 209 -33.06 2.16 2.54
N LEU A 210 -32.10 2.93 3.06
CA LEU A 210 -30.86 3.26 2.37
C LEU A 210 -30.04 2.00 2.03
N ILE A 211 -29.92 1.04 2.96
CA ILE A 211 -29.29 -0.26 2.69
C ILE A 211 -29.99 -0.94 1.51
N GLY A 212 -31.33 -1.02 1.54
CA GLY A 212 -32.10 -1.65 0.45
C GLY A 212 -32.01 -0.93 -0.89
N VAL A 213 -31.82 0.39 -0.91
CA VAL A 213 -31.58 1.16 -2.15
C VAL A 213 -30.18 0.88 -2.70
N ILE A 214 -29.16 0.88 -1.85
CA ILE A 214 -27.78 0.61 -2.29
C ILE A 214 -27.63 -0.84 -2.78
N GLU A 215 -28.21 -1.80 -2.08
CA GLU A 215 -28.22 -3.22 -2.48
C GLU A 215 -28.90 -3.40 -3.85
N ARG A 216 -30.03 -2.73 -4.10
CA ARG A 216 -30.65 -2.70 -5.44
C ARG A 216 -29.76 -2.07 -6.51
N GLY A 217 -29.05 -0.99 -6.19
CA GLY A 217 -28.05 -0.40 -7.09
C GLY A 217 -26.89 -1.35 -7.41
N ILE A 218 -26.48 -2.15 -6.43
CA ILE A 218 -25.41 -3.15 -6.55
C ILE A 218 -25.85 -4.34 -7.39
N THR A 219 -27.07 -4.85 -7.20
CA THR A 219 -27.59 -6.01 -7.94
C THR A 219 -27.95 -5.68 -9.38
N THR A 220 -28.39 -4.45 -9.64
CA THR A 220 -28.64 -3.95 -11.01
C THR A 220 -27.34 -3.63 -11.77
N ALA A 221 -26.23 -3.40 -11.07
CA ALA A 221 -24.92 -3.28 -11.71
C ALA A 221 -24.53 -4.64 -12.29
N ARG A 222 -24.56 -4.76 -13.62
CA ARG A 222 -24.13 -5.96 -14.35
C ARG A 222 -22.67 -5.78 -14.78
N PRO A 223 -21.68 -6.17 -13.95
CA PRO A 223 -20.26 -5.90 -14.23
C PRO A 223 -19.74 -6.60 -15.49
N SER A 224 -20.42 -7.65 -15.93
CA SER A 224 -20.12 -8.43 -17.13
C SER A 224 -20.80 -7.90 -18.40
N GLU A 225 -21.76 -6.97 -18.29
CA GLU A 225 -22.47 -6.43 -19.44
C GLU A 225 -21.93 -5.05 -19.80
N GLY A 226 -21.57 -4.86 -21.07
CA GLY A 226 -21.10 -3.58 -21.61
C GLY A 226 -20.17 -3.77 -22.80
N ALA A 227 -20.18 -2.79 -23.72
CA ALA A 227 -19.22 -2.78 -24.83
C ALA A 227 -17.80 -2.65 -24.28
N GLY A 228 -16.90 -3.56 -24.68
CA GLY A 228 -15.48 -3.52 -24.31
C GLY A 228 -15.13 -4.08 -22.94
N VAL A 229 -16.01 -4.86 -22.29
CA VAL A 229 -15.63 -5.61 -21.08
C VAL A 229 -15.01 -6.95 -21.51
N CYS A 230 -13.68 -7.04 -21.47
CA CYS A 230 -13.01 -8.32 -21.67
C CYS A 230 -13.08 -9.17 -20.39
N THR A 231 -13.34 -10.46 -20.56
CA THR A 231 -13.18 -11.42 -19.46
C THR A 231 -11.69 -11.66 -19.19
N LEU A 232 -11.34 -12.07 -17.97
CA LEU A 232 -9.92 -12.31 -17.62
C LEU A 232 -9.36 -13.49 -18.46
N SER A 233 -10.23 -14.45 -18.80
CA SER A 233 -9.94 -15.52 -19.76
C SER A 233 -9.59 -15.00 -21.16
N GLU A 234 -10.32 -14.01 -21.69
CA GLU A 234 -10.01 -13.41 -23.01
C GLU A 234 -8.68 -12.65 -23.00
N LEU A 235 -8.40 -11.93 -21.90
CA LEU A 235 -7.11 -11.25 -21.69
C LEU A 235 -5.93 -12.25 -21.64
N THR A 236 -6.10 -13.40 -20.98
CA THR A 236 -5.07 -14.45 -20.97
C THR A 236 -4.96 -15.22 -22.28
N GLY A 237 -6.08 -15.43 -23.00
CA GLY A 237 -6.09 -16.14 -24.27
C GLY A 237 -5.36 -15.37 -25.38
N THR A 238 -5.60 -14.07 -25.48
CA THR A 238 -4.93 -13.18 -26.45
C THR A 238 -3.43 -13.03 -26.21
N ALA A 239 -2.99 -13.08 -24.94
CA ALA A 239 -1.57 -13.05 -24.58
C ALA A 239 -0.83 -14.31 -25.04
N HIS A 240 -1.48 -15.48 -25.01
CA HIS A 240 -0.90 -16.73 -25.50
C HIS A 240 -0.87 -16.83 -27.03
N GLU A 241 -1.87 -16.29 -27.72
CA GLU A 241 -1.93 -16.31 -29.18
C GLU A 241 -0.94 -15.33 -29.84
N SER A 242 -0.54 -14.27 -29.13
CA SER A 242 0.43 -13.28 -29.62
C SER A 242 1.89 -13.68 -29.38
N ALA A 243 2.15 -14.76 -28.61
CA ALA A 243 3.49 -15.32 -28.57
C ALA A 243 3.71 -16.00 -29.93
N PRO A 244 4.65 -15.54 -30.77
CA PRO A 244 4.90 -16.18 -32.04
C PRO A 244 5.27 -17.61 -31.73
N THR A 245 4.40 -18.55 -32.09
CA THR A 245 4.81 -19.93 -32.27
C THR A 245 5.81 -19.87 -33.41
N THR A 246 7.09 -19.74 -33.04
CA THR A 246 8.21 -20.11 -33.88
C THR A 246 8.14 -21.64 -34.00
N SER A 247 7.10 -22.12 -34.67
CA SER A 247 7.08 -23.37 -35.39
C SER A 247 8.00 -23.18 -36.59
N THR A 248 9.28 -22.94 -36.32
CA THR A 248 10.30 -23.45 -37.20
C THR A 248 10.23 -24.95 -36.99
N GLU A 249 9.42 -25.57 -37.84
CA GLU A 249 9.58 -26.92 -38.34
C GLU A 249 11.01 -27.07 -38.88
N SER A 250 11.98 -27.06 -37.95
CA SER A 250 13.32 -27.53 -38.19
C SER A 250 13.20 -29.02 -37.97
N ALA A 251 13.06 -29.73 -39.08
CA ALA A 251 13.25 -31.17 -39.20
C ALA A 251 14.69 -31.54 -38.80
N LEU A 252 15.01 -31.36 -37.52
CA LEU A 252 16.09 -32.07 -36.86
C LEU A 252 15.46 -33.35 -36.35
N GLU A 253 15.90 -34.45 -36.95
CA GLU A 253 15.69 -35.81 -36.48
C GLU A 253 15.63 -35.84 -34.95
N GLU A 254 14.48 -36.21 -34.41
CA GLU A 254 14.38 -36.67 -33.03
C GLU A 254 15.18 -37.98 -32.95
N GLU A 255 16.49 -37.86 -32.76
CA GLU A 255 17.25 -38.87 -32.05
C GLU A 255 16.48 -39.12 -30.73
N PRO A 256 15.99 -40.35 -30.49
CA PRO A 256 15.30 -40.66 -29.25
C PRO A 256 16.28 -40.42 -28.12
N VAL A 257 16.13 -39.30 -27.42
CA VAL A 257 16.88 -39.02 -26.20
C VAL A 257 16.50 -40.10 -25.21
N ASP A 258 17.36 -41.10 -25.14
CA ASP A 258 17.25 -42.24 -24.25
C ASP A 258 17.35 -41.76 -22.81
N ARG A 259 16.19 -41.44 -22.23
CA ARG A 259 16.06 -40.98 -20.84
C ARG A 259 16.51 -42.05 -19.83
N SER A 260 16.80 -43.28 -20.26
CA SER A 260 17.39 -44.32 -19.41
C SER A 260 18.88 -44.11 -19.12
N ARG A 261 19.56 -43.20 -19.85
CA ARG A 261 20.96 -42.83 -19.60
C ARG A 261 21.17 -41.58 -18.75
N PHE A 262 20.11 -40.96 -18.22
CA PHE A 262 20.28 -40.06 -17.09
C PHE A 262 20.67 -40.89 -15.87
N ALA A 263 21.99 -41.05 -15.71
CA ALA A 263 22.58 -41.71 -14.58
C ALA A 263 21.98 -41.11 -13.30
N GLU A 264 21.38 -41.98 -12.51
CA GLU A 264 20.89 -41.80 -11.13
C GLU A 264 21.96 -41.27 -10.15
N ARG A 265 23.14 -40.85 -10.65
CA ARG A 265 24.33 -40.44 -9.91
C ARG A 265 24.66 -38.94 -10.00
N ALA A 266 23.86 -38.12 -10.69
CA ALA A 266 24.17 -36.69 -10.83
C ALA A 266 23.95 -35.83 -9.56
N LEU A 267 23.54 -36.44 -8.44
CA LEU A 267 23.38 -35.77 -7.14
C LEU A 267 24.06 -36.55 -6.01
N GLU A 268 25.28 -37.03 -6.22
CA GLU A 268 26.16 -37.38 -5.10
C GLU A 268 26.60 -36.09 -4.39
N VAL A 269 25.85 -35.75 -3.34
CA VAL A 269 26.21 -34.66 -2.41
C VAL A 269 27.51 -35.07 -1.70
N PRO A 270 28.62 -34.32 -1.87
CA PRO A 270 29.90 -34.71 -1.27
C PRO A 270 29.79 -34.82 0.25
N SER A 271 30.40 -35.86 0.82
CA SER A 271 30.47 -36.09 2.26
C SER A 271 31.09 -34.87 2.96
N GLY A 272 30.27 -34.11 3.68
CA GLY A 272 30.66 -32.85 4.33
C GLY A 272 29.86 -31.62 3.87
N ALA A 273 29.05 -31.72 2.80
CA ALA A 273 28.16 -30.64 2.43
C ALA A 273 26.97 -30.53 3.40
N VAL A 274 26.88 -29.39 4.08
CA VAL A 274 25.74 -29.03 4.93
C VAL A 274 24.51 -28.85 4.05
N ARG A 275 23.54 -29.76 4.17
CA ARG A 275 22.25 -29.62 3.49
C ARG A 275 21.55 -28.38 4.05
N LEU A 276 21.40 -27.34 3.22
CA LEU A 276 20.52 -26.23 3.55
C LEU A 276 19.09 -26.76 3.63
N PRO A 277 18.30 -26.39 4.66
CA PRO A 277 16.93 -26.84 4.78
C PRO A 277 16.16 -26.43 3.53
N LEU A 278 15.50 -27.40 2.90
CA LEU A 278 14.55 -27.12 1.82
C LEU A 278 13.45 -26.23 2.44
N VAL A 279 13.49 -24.94 2.17
CA VAL A 279 12.41 -24.03 2.52
C VAL A 279 11.25 -24.40 1.60
N GLN A 280 10.31 -25.18 2.12
CA GLN A 280 9.01 -25.33 1.49
C GLN A 280 8.43 -23.92 1.35
N CYS A 281 8.33 -23.43 0.11
CA CYS A 281 7.54 -22.26 -0.20
C CYS A 281 6.07 -22.61 0.08
N THR A 282 5.64 -22.47 1.33
CA THR A 282 4.23 -22.51 1.70
C THR A 282 3.52 -21.43 0.90
N ARG A 283 2.62 -21.87 0.01
CA ARG A 283 1.69 -21.03 -0.72
C ARG A 283 1.05 -20.06 0.28
N PRO A 284 1.18 -18.73 0.11
CA PRO A 284 0.67 -17.78 1.08
C PRO A 284 -0.84 -17.95 1.21
N SER A 285 -1.29 -18.09 2.46
CA SER A 285 -2.71 -18.14 2.79
C SER A 285 -3.42 -16.90 2.24
N PRO A 286 -4.58 -17.05 1.55
CA PRO A 286 -5.30 -15.95 0.94
C PRO A 286 -5.87 -15.05 2.04
N GLY A 287 -5.18 -13.96 2.36
CA GLY A 287 -5.66 -13.02 3.38
C GLY A 287 -4.76 -11.84 3.73
N LYS A 288 -3.52 -11.77 3.23
CA LYS A 288 -2.65 -10.62 3.53
C LYS A 288 -1.85 -10.21 2.30
N ALA A 289 -2.34 -9.18 1.61
CA ALA A 289 -1.65 -8.57 0.49
C ALA A 289 -0.31 -7.95 0.97
N PRO A 290 0.82 -8.22 0.29
CA PRO A 290 2.05 -7.47 0.53
C PRO A 290 1.91 -6.08 -0.09
N THR A 291 2.05 -5.05 0.74
CA THR A 291 2.18 -3.67 0.29
C THR A 291 3.55 -3.50 -0.35
N ALA A 292 3.58 -3.26 -1.66
CA ALA A 292 4.81 -2.92 -2.37
C ALA A 292 5.34 -1.55 -1.91
N PRO A 293 6.67 -1.36 -1.76
CA PRO A 293 7.24 -0.07 -1.40
C PRO A 293 7.29 0.86 -2.61
N SER A 294 6.57 1.99 -2.51
CA SER A 294 6.80 3.17 -3.34
C SER A 294 7.94 3.99 -2.74
N GLN A 295 9.15 3.89 -3.31
CA GLN A 295 10.24 4.82 -3.02
C GLN A 295 10.27 5.94 -4.07
N GLU A 296 9.89 7.14 -3.64
CA GLU A 296 10.31 8.40 -4.27
C GLU A 296 11.79 8.62 -3.96
N GLU A 297 12.67 8.27 -4.90
CA GLU A 297 14.06 8.71 -4.88
C GLU A 297 14.14 10.06 -5.63
N ARG A 298 13.87 11.16 -4.91
CA ARG A 298 14.27 12.51 -5.35
C ARG A 298 15.80 12.60 -5.25
N ARG A 299 16.50 12.31 -6.34
CA ARG A 299 17.91 12.70 -6.50
C ARG A 299 18.01 14.11 -7.09
N SER A 300 18.68 14.96 -6.33
CA SER A 300 19.24 16.23 -6.78
C SER A 300 20.15 16.00 -7.99
N MET A 301 19.85 16.67 -9.10
CA MET A 301 20.74 16.78 -10.26
C MET A 301 21.81 17.84 -9.97
N PRO A 302 23.10 17.60 -10.28
CA PRO A 302 24.07 18.67 -10.43
C PRO A 302 23.97 19.28 -11.84
N ASP A 303 24.17 20.59 -11.89
CA ASP A 303 24.38 21.48 -13.05
C ASP A 303 24.37 20.84 -14.45
N GLN A 304 23.27 21.05 -15.18
CA GLN A 304 23.25 21.04 -16.64
C GLN A 304 23.48 22.48 -17.14
N ALA A 305 24.74 22.80 -17.42
CA ALA A 305 25.10 23.95 -18.24
C ALA A 305 24.77 23.65 -19.72
N GLU A 306 24.19 24.64 -20.38
CA GLU A 306 24.12 24.85 -21.84
C GLU A 306 23.44 23.75 -22.69
N GLN A 307 22.10 23.77 -22.71
CA GLN A 307 21.35 23.32 -23.88
C GLN A 307 20.90 24.53 -24.71
N ALA A 308 21.28 24.51 -26.00
CA ALA A 308 20.99 25.54 -26.97
C ALA A 308 19.47 25.78 -27.16
N PRO A 309 19.02 27.04 -27.32
CA PRO A 309 17.60 27.36 -27.42
C PRO A 309 17.01 26.83 -28.73
N SER A 310 16.03 25.94 -28.63
CA SER A 310 15.24 25.50 -29.78
C SER A 310 14.40 26.67 -30.33
N LYS A 311 14.58 27.02 -31.60
CA LYS A 311 13.85 28.08 -32.34
C LYS A 311 12.39 27.74 -32.70
N ALA A 312 11.74 26.82 -31.99
CA ALA A 312 10.33 26.52 -32.23
C ALA A 312 9.44 27.45 -31.39
N PRO A 313 8.53 28.24 -32.00
CA PRO A 313 7.61 29.07 -31.24
C PRO A 313 6.68 28.19 -30.38
N ALA A 314 6.76 28.37 -29.07
CA ALA A 314 5.92 27.65 -28.11
C ALA A 314 4.45 27.98 -28.35
N LYS A 315 3.64 26.97 -28.69
CA LYS A 315 2.18 27.11 -28.75
C LYS A 315 1.67 27.60 -27.38
N PRO A 316 0.84 28.66 -27.32
CA PRO A 316 0.27 29.15 -26.07
C PRO A 316 -0.59 28.04 -25.47
N ARG A 317 -0.21 27.57 -24.27
CA ARG A 317 -1.05 26.67 -23.47
C ARG A 317 -2.21 27.48 -22.92
N ALA A 318 -3.44 27.05 -23.21
CA ALA A 318 -4.68 27.75 -22.88
C ALA A 318 -4.87 27.99 -21.37
N ASP A 319 -4.17 27.23 -20.51
CA ASP A 319 -4.43 27.23 -19.06
C ASP A 319 -3.40 28.02 -18.24
N LYS A 320 -2.55 28.82 -18.91
CA LYS A 320 -1.52 29.62 -18.24
C LYS A 320 -2.15 30.84 -17.56
N GLY A 321 -2.66 30.65 -16.34
CA GLY A 321 -3.22 31.71 -15.50
C GLY A 321 -4.49 31.33 -14.73
N GLN A 322 -5.03 30.12 -14.94
CA GLN A 322 -6.19 29.68 -14.18
C GLN A 322 -5.76 29.37 -12.74
N LYS A 323 -6.16 30.25 -11.80
CA LYS A 323 -5.97 30.04 -10.37
C LYS A 323 -6.73 28.77 -9.96
N VAL A 324 -6.00 27.69 -9.76
CA VAL A 324 -6.55 26.45 -9.20
C VAL A 324 -7.16 26.81 -7.84
N PRO A 325 -8.43 26.48 -7.57
CA PRO A 325 -9.05 26.79 -6.30
C PRO A 325 -8.22 26.19 -5.15
N LYS A 326 -8.12 26.90 -4.02
CA LYS A 326 -7.34 26.47 -2.84
C LYS A 326 -7.77 25.10 -2.29
N SER A 327 -8.95 24.61 -2.67
CA SER A 327 -9.43 23.25 -2.36
C SER A 327 -8.78 22.14 -3.18
N ALA A 328 -8.15 22.46 -4.31
CA ALA A 328 -7.46 21.53 -5.20
C ALA A 328 -5.93 21.50 -4.98
N THR A 329 -5.43 22.28 -4.03
CA THR A 329 -4.07 22.06 -3.52
C THR A 329 -4.14 20.83 -2.61
N PRO A 330 -3.47 19.71 -2.92
CA PRO A 330 -3.44 18.57 -2.02
C PRO A 330 -2.83 19.05 -0.70
N SER A 331 -3.69 19.28 0.30
CA SER A 331 -3.28 19.47 1.68
C SER A 331 -2.44 18.26 2.04
N ALA A 332 -1.23 18.51 2.58
CA ALA A 332 -0.31 17.47 3.01
C ALA A 332 -1.10 16.37 3.72
N ALA A 333 -1.02 15.17 3.16
CA ALA A 333 -1.81 14.02 3.56
C ALA A 333 -1.84 13.90 5.08
N THR A 334 -3.06 13.88 5.62
CA THR A 334 -3.31 13.45 7.00
C THR A 334 -2.56 12.14 7.22
N PRO A 335 -1.63 12.07 8.20
CA PRO A 335 -0.82 10.88 8.39
C PRO A 335 -1.72 9.67 8.61
N SER A 336 -1.48 8.62 7.83
CA SER A 336 -2.14 7.32 7.95
C SER A 336 -2.20 6.87 9.42
N PRO A 337 -3.36 6.42 9.92
CA PRO A 337 -3.60 6.11 11.34
C PRO A 337 -2.87 4.86 11.88
N ARG A 338 -1.75 4.46 11.28
CA ARG A 338 -0.90 3.34 11.74
C ARG A 338 0.59 3.67 11.76
N THR A 339 0.96 4.94 11.83
CA THR A 339 2.34 5.28 12.20
C THR A 339 2.49 5.04 13.70
N LEU A 340 3.12 3.91 14.07
CA LEU A 340 3.58 3.62 15.43
C LEU A 340 4.21 4.87 16.05
N SER A 341 3.94 5.16 17.33
CA SER A 341 4.53 6.31 18.00
C SER A 341 6.05 6.15 18.16
N ASP A 342 6.79 7.25 18.36
CA ASP A 342 8.25 7.16 18.56
C ASP A 342 8.57 6.31 19.82
N THR A 343 7.70 6.32 20.84
CA THR A 343 7.78 5.44 22.02
C THR A 343 7.59 3.96 21.71
N ASP A 344 6.67 3.61 20.81
CA ASP A 344 6.47 2.21 20.38
C ASP A 344 7.68 1.70 19.60
N LEU A 345 8.30 2.58 18.79
CA LEU A 345 9.51 2.27 18.03
C LEU A 345 10.72 2.07 18.94
N VAL A 346 10.85 2.83 20.03
CA VAL A 346 11.86 2.58 21.07
C VAL A 346 11.65 1.20 21.69
N GLY A 347 10.41 0.84 22.02
CA GLY A 347 10.08 -0.49 22.56
C GLY A 347 10.43 -1.64 21.59
N GLN A 348 10.19 -1.46 20.29
CA GLN A 348 10.61 -2.43 19.27
C GLN A 348 12.14 -2.52 19.14
N LEU A 349 12.84 -1.38 19.21
CA LEU A 349 14.31 -1.34 19.18
C LEU A 349 14.91 -2.09 20.38
N ASP A 350 14.37 -1.88 21.59
CA ASP A 350 14.81 -2.59 22.79
C ASP A 350 14.57 -4.11 22.69
N ALA A 351 13.45 -4.53 22.11
CA ALA A 351 13.15 -5.95 21.88
C ALA A 351 14.16 -6.60 20.91
N LEU A 352 14.56 -5.89 19.84
CA LEU A 352 15.57 -6.38 18.87
C LEU A 352 16.98 -6.46 19.45
N ILE A 353 17.31 -5.57 20.41
CA ILE A 353 18.59 -5.63 21.11
C ILE A 353 18.56 -6.77 22.15
N ALA A 354 17.45 -6.94 22.87
CA ALA A 354 17.27 -8.03 23.82
C ALA A 354 17.28 -9.42 23.16
N SER A 355 16.79 -9.54 21.92
CA SER A 355 16.86 -10.80 21.14
C SER A 355 18.26 -11.10 20.58
N GLY A 356 19.20 -10.14 20.67
CA GLY A 356 20.55 -10.28 20.11
C GLY A 356 20.64 -10.06 18.60
N GLU A 357 19.55 -9.65 17.93
CA GLU A 357 19.56 -9.32 16.50
C GLU A 357 20.34 -8.03 16.20
N MET A 358 20.45 -7.14 17.18
CA MET A 358 21.26 -5.93 17.10
C MET A 358 22.19 -5.76 18.32
N PRO A 359 23.44 -5.29 18.10
CA PRO A 359 24.36 -4.98 19.20
C PRO A 359 23.85 -3.79 20.03
N GLY A 360 24.32 -3.61 21.26
CA GLY A 360 23.91 -2.48 22.12
C GLY A 360 24.19 -1.09 21.53
N ASP A 361 25.28 -0.98 20.76
CA ASP A 361 25.73 0.27 20.11
C ASP A 361 25.28 0.31 18.64
N VAL A 362 23.98 0.52 18.41
CA VAL A 362 23.40 0.50 17.05
C VAL A 362 23.60 1.85 16.33
N SER A 363 24.13 1.83 15.11
CA SER A 363 24.19 3.02 14.26
C SER A 363 22.81 3.45 13.73
N VAL A 364 22.62 4.75 13.49
CA VAL A 364 21.35 5.32 12.96
C VAL A 364 20.85 4.62 11.70
N ARG A 365 21.76 4.27 10.77
CA ARG A 365 21.39 3.56 9.53
C ARG A 365 20.88 2.15 9.78
N ARG A 366 21.39 1.46 10.81
CA ARG A 366 20.96 0.10 11.15
C ARG A 366 19.57 0.13 11.80
N VAL A 367 19.30 1.11 12.67
CA VAL A 367 17.94 1.38 13.19
C VAL A 367 16.97 1.72 12.06
N GLN A 368 17.40 2.55 11.10
CA GLN A 368 16.61 2.92 9.93
C GLN A 368 16.19 1.69 9.12
N SER A 369 17.15 0.80 8.82
CA SER A 369 16.89 -0.41 8.04
C SER A 369 16.07 -1.45 8.80
N ALA A 370 16.28 -1.60 10.12
CA ALA A 370 15.58 -2.59 10.93
C ALA A 370 14.12 -2.22 11.17
N LEU A 371 13.82 -0.92 11.40
CA LEU A 371 12.47 -0.46 11.70
C LEU A 371 11.70 0.05 10.46
N GLY A 372 12.35 0.18 9.31
CA GLY A 372 11.74 0.68 8.08
C GLY A 372 11.30 2.16 8.17
N ILE A 373 12.01 2.97 8.95
CA ILE A 373 11.67 4.38 9.22
C ILE A 373 12.61 5.35 8.49
N GLY A 374 12.27 6.64 8.43
CA GLY A 374 13.14 7.69 7.88
C GLY A 374 14.34 8.00 8.79
N PHE A 375 15.41 8.56 8.21
CA PHE A 375 16.68 8.84 8.92
C PHE A 375 16.50 9.74 10.15
N ASP A 376 15.80 10.87 10.02
CA ASP A 376 15.59 11.81 11.12
C ASP A 376 14.78 11.18 12.27
N ARG A 377 13.85 10.28 11.91
CA ARG A 377 13.05 9.55 12.88
C ARG A 377 13.87 8.49 13.61
N ALA A 378 14.73 7.76 12.90
CA ALA A 378 15.68 6.84 13.52
C ALA A 378 16.62 7.55 14.50
N LYS A 379 17.06 8.77 14.16
CA LYS A 379 17.88 9.60 15.06
C LYS A 379 17.13 9.98 16.34
N ARG A 380 15.85 10.37 16.24
CA ARG A 380 15.02 10.67 17.43
C ARG A 380 14.79 9.46 18.31
N VAL A 381 14.48 8.30 17.71
CA VAL A 381 14.28 7.04 18.44
C VAL A 381 15.55 6.63 19.20
N LEU A 382 16.73 6.78 18.60
CA LEU A 382 18.00 6.52 19.29
C LEU A 382 18.24 7.46 20.46
N ALA A 383 18.06 8.78 20.25
CA ALA A 383 18.24 9.77 21.33
C ALA A 383 17.27 9.53 22.51
N GLN A 384 16.01 9.19 22.21
CA GLN A 384 15.00 8.89 23.24
C GLN A 384 15.34 7.60 24.00
N ARG A 385 15.96 6.62 23.35
CA ARG A 385 16.46 5.41 24.01
C ARG A 385 17.63 5.71 24.92
N GLU A 386 18.60 6.51 24.48
CA GLU A 386 19.76 6.93 25.29
C GLU A 386 19.31 7.62 26.58
N GLU A 387 18.40 8.59 26.48
CA GLU A 387 17.80 9.28 27.64
C GLU A 387 17.10 8.30 28.60
N ARG A 388 16.39 7.30 28.06
CA ARG A 388 15.73 6.27 28.88
C ARG A 388 16.75 5.39 29.61
N THR A 389 17.83 4.99 28.95
CA THR A 389 18.89 4.18 29.57
C THR A 389 19.64 4.93 30.64
N GLU A 390 19.92 6.22 30.44
CA GLU A 390 20.57 7.08 31.44
C GLU A 390 19.69 7.22 32.69
N ASN A 391 18.38 7.46 32.51
CA ASN A 391 17.43 7.57 33.62
C ASN A 391 17.32 6.26 34.43
N VAL A 392 17.38 5.09 33.77
CA VAL A 392 17.35 3.79 34.46
C VAL A 392 18.65 3.54 35.23
N VAL A 393 19.81 3.86 34.65
CA VAL A 393 21.10 3.71 35.35
C VAL A 393 21.16 4.63 36.57
N HIS A 394 20.69 5.87 36.44
CA HIS A 394 20.70 6.84 37.54
C HIS A 394 19.76 6.45 38.68
N SER A 395 18.60 5.86 38.38
CA SER A 395 17.67 5.37 39.41
C SER A 395 18.22 4.17 40.16
N HIS A 396 18.92 3.24 39.48
CA HIS A 396 19.57 2.11 40.11
C HIS A 396 20.72 2.53 41.03
N LEU A 397 21.54 3.52 40.64
CA LEU A 397 22.61 4.04 41.50
C LEU A 397 22.06 4.72 42.76
N SER A 398 21.02 5.54 42.63
CA SER A 398 20.40 6.23 43.77
C SER A 398 19.73 5.26 44.76
N ALA A 399 19.18 4.14 44.27
CA ALA A 399 18.58 3.11 45.11
C ALA A 399 19.63 2.33 45.93
N VAL A 400 20.83 2.11 45.38
CA VAL A 400 21.93 1.44 46.09
C VAL A 400 22.48 2.31 47.20
N ASP A 401 22.66 3.62 46.95
CA ASP A 401 23.14 4.56 47.99
C ASP A 401 22.14 4.71 49.14
N SER A 402 20.84 4.65 48.86
CA SER A 402 19.78 4.72 49.87
C SER A 402 19.66 3.46 50.73
N SER A 403 20.19 2.31 50.28
CA SER A 403 20.20 1.05 51.02
C SER A 403 21.45 0.87 51.89
N ALA A 404 22.46 1.74 51.73
CA ALA A 404 23.73 1.67 52.45
C ALA A 404 23.82 2.62 53.66
N ALA A 405 22.83 3.51 53.82
CA ALA A 405 22.63 4.38 54.99
C ALA A 405 21.58 3.76 55.92
#